data_AF-A0A2X3ET01-F1
#
_entry.id   AF-A0A2X3ET01-F1
#
_cell.length_a   1.000
_cell.length_b   1.000
_cell.length_c   1.000
_cell.angle_alpha   90.00
_cell.angle_beta   90.00
_cell.angle_gamma   90.00
#
_symmetry.space_group_name_H-M   'P 1'
#
loop_
_entity.id
_entity.type
_entity.pdbx_description
1 polymer ?
#
loop_
_entity_poly.entity_id
_entity_poly.type
_entity_poly.pdbx_seq_one_letter_code
_entity_poly.pdbx_strand_id
1 'polypeptide(L)'
;MLKRLLLLSLLPLCSHAEELPAPVKAIEKQGITIIKPFEAPGGMKGWLGKYQDMGVAIYLTPDGKHAISGYMYDENGSNLSEQLFQKELYTPAGQEMWKKMASAHWLQDGRKDAPIVLYVFADPSVLLQAVLAAIPPLGRGR
;
A
#
# COMPACT_ATOMS: atom_id res chain seq x y z
N MET A 1 -28.19 -47.83 -32.31
CA MET A 1 -26.99 -48.07 -31.49
C MET A 1 -26.92 -47.00 -30.42
N LEU A 2 -27.11 -47.39 -29.16
CA LEU A 2 -27.27 -46.49 -28.01
C LEU A 2 -25.88 -46.19 -27.41
N LYS A 3 -25.30 -45.02 -27.71
CA LYS A 3 -24.00 -44.61 -27.16
C LYS A 3 -24.22 -43.84 -25.86
N ARG A 4 -23.77 -44.45 -24.75
CA ARG A 4 -23.82 -43.96 -23.37
C ARG A 4 -23.26 -42.53 -23.26
N LEU A 5 -24.09 -41.62 -22.74
CA LEU A 5 -23.68 -40.29 -22.32
C LEU A 5 -23.10 -40.39 -20.90
N LEU A 6 -21.78 -40.28 -20.78
CA LEU A 6 -21.07 -40.24 -19.50
C LEU A 6 -21.11 -38.78 -19.00
N LEU A 7 -21.99 -38.50 -18.04
CA LEU A 7 -22.11 -37.18 -17.41
C LEU A 7 -21.04 -37.08 -16.31
N LEU A 8 -19.93 -36.41 -16.62
CA LEU A 8 -18.87 -36.09 -15.66
C LEU A 8 -19.36 -34.93 -14.79
N SER A 9 -19.76 -35.21 -13.56
CA SER A 9 -20.17 -34.19 -12.59
C SER A 9 -18.95 -33.38 -12.14
N LEU A 10 -18.79 -32.17 -12.67
CA LEU A 10 -17.93 -31.15 -12.06
C LEU A 10 -18.54 -30.75 -10.71
N LEU A 11 -17.89 -31.14 -9.61
CA LEU A 11 -18.14 -30.55 -8.30
C LEU A 11 -17.49 -29.15 -8.30
N PRO A 12 -18.27 -28.06 -8.13
CA PRO A 12 -17.69 -26.74 -7.97
C PRO A 12 -16.92 -26.71 -6.65
N LEU A 13 -15.62 -26.44 -6.70
CA LEU A 13 -14.88 -25.99 -5.51
C LEU A 13 -15.45 -24.61 -5.15
N CYS A 14 -16.37 -24.57 -4.19
CA CYS A 14 -16.76 -23.33 -3.54
C CYS A 14 -15.55 -22.81 -2.76
N SER A 15 -14.84 -21.87 -3.37
CA SER A 15 -13.87 -21.02 -2.67
C SER A 15 -14.66 -20.14 -1.70
N HIS A 16 -14.83 -20.59 -0.46
CA HIS A 16 -15.41 -19.76 0.60
C HIS A 16 -14.42 -18.64 0.91
N ALA A 17 -14.72 -17.43 0.44
CA ALA A 17 -14.09 -16.24 0.98
C ALA A 17 -14.41 -16.20 2.48
N GLU A 18 -13.38 -16.22 3.33
CA GLU A 18 -13.55 -16.18 4.77
C GLU A 18 -14.29 -14.90 5.15
N GLU A 19 -15.49 -15.05 5.70
CA GLU A 19 -16.36 -13.90 5.95
C GLU A 19 -15.77 -13.04 7.07
N LEU A 20 -15.74 -11.72 6.86
CA LEU A 20 -15.20 -10.79 7.85
C LEU A 20 -15.96 -10.89 9.18
N PRO A 21 -15.27 -10.89 10.34
CA PRO A 21 -15.92 -10.82 11.64
C PRO A 21 -16.88 -9.64 11.72
N ALA A 22 -18.02 -9.81 12.39
CA ALA A 22 -19.07 -8.80 12.44
C ALA A 22 -18.59 -7.39 12.84
N PRO A 23 -17.67 -7.21 13.82
CA PRO A 23 -17.14 -5.89 14.17
C PRO A 23 -16.28 -5.27 13.05
N VAL A 24 -15.48 -6.09 12.35
CA VAL A 24 -14.65 -5.63 11.22
C VAL A 24 -15.54 -5.22 10.05
N LYS A 25 -16.58 -6.02 9.76
CA LYS A 25 -17.59 -5.71 8.74
C LYS A 25 -18.38 -4.43 9.06
N ALA A 26 -18.58 -4.12 10.33
CA ALA A 26 -19.22 -2.86 10.75
C ALA A 26 -18.31 -1.65 10.47
N ILE A 27 -17.00 -1.78 10.70
CA ILE A 27 -16.02 -0.73 10.39
C ILE A 27 -15.85 -0.55 8.87
N GLU A 28 -15.84 -1.64 8.09
CA GLU A 28 -15.81 -1.60 6.62
C GLU A 28 -16.93 -0.70 6.05
N LYS A 29 -18.15 -0.79 6.59
CA LYS A 29 -19.30 0.04 6.19
C LYS A 29 -19.10 1.55 6.39
N GLN A 30 -18.07 1.98 7.13
CA GLN A 30 -17.71 3.39 7.28
C GLN A 30 -16.89 3.93 6.09
N GLY A 31 -16.76 3.15 5.02
CA GLY A 31 -16.04 3.53 3.79
C GLY A 31 -14.60 3.02 3.74
N ILE A 32 -14.23 2.10 4.63
CA ILE A 32 -12.92 1.46 4.61
C ILE A 32 -13.00 0.26 3.67
N THR A 33 -12.10 0.20 2.70
CA THR A 33 -11.92 -0.98 1.84
C THR A 33 -10.91 -1.91 2.47
N ILE A 34 -11.31 -3.14 2.81
CA ILE A 34 -10.40 -4.16 3.36
C ILE A 34 -9.51 -4.71 2.24
N ILE A 35 -8.20 -4.78 2.50
CA ILE A 35 -7.20 -5.27 1.53
C ILE A 35 -6.76 -6.69 1.88
N LYS A 36 -6.27 -6.90 3.12
CA LYS A 36 -5.81 -8.22 3.56
C LYS A 36 -5.74 -8.33 5.09
N PRO A 37 -5.89 -9.54 5.65
CA PRO A 37 -5.61 -9.78 7.06
C PRO A 37 -4.10 -9.76 7.35
N PHE A 38 -3.74 -9.54 8.62
CA PHE A 38 -2.38 -9.68 9.16
C PHE A 38 -2.44 -10.11 10.63
N GLU A 39 -1.36 -10.71 11.13
CA GLU A 39 -1.24 -11.07 12.54
C GLU A 39 -0.77 -9.86 13.36
N ALA A 40 -1.45 -9.58 14.47
CA ALA A 40 -1.09 -8.50 15.37
C ALA A 40 -0.64 -9.05 16.74
N PRO A 41 0.19 -8.30 17.50
CA PRO A 41 0.59 -8.70 18.86
C PRO A 41 -0.60 -8.94 19.80
N GLY A 42 -0.36 -9.67 20.89
CA GLY A 42 -1.36 -9.88 21.94
C GLY A 42 -2.55 -10.78 21.56
N GLY A 43 -2.37 -11.65 20.55
CA GLY A 43 -3.42 -12.56 20.08
C GLY A 43 -4.52 -11.87 19.29
N MET A 44 -4.29 -10.64 18.84
CA MET A 44 -5.21 -9.90 17.99
C MET A 44 -5.01 -10.29 16.52
N LYS A 45 -6.13 -10.36 15.78
CA LYS A 45 -6.09 -10.42 14.31
C LYS A 45 -6.26 -9.02 13.77
N GLY A 46 -5.47 -8.67 12.76
CA GLY A 46 -5.50 -7.38 12.09
C GLY A 46 -6.06 -7.46 10.68
N TRP A 47 -6.65 -6.38 10.21
CA TRP A 47 -6.99 -6.15 8.80
C TRP A 47 -6.40 -4.83 8.35
N LEU A 48 -5.61 -4.91 7.29
CA LEU A 48 -5.14 -3.76 6.55
C LEU A 48 -6.26 -3.33 5.60
N GLY A 49 -6.60 -2.05 5.64
CA GLY A 49 -7.57 -1.44 4.75
C GLY A 49 -7.09 -0.09 4.24
N LYS A 50 -7.92 0.51 3.39
CA LYS A 50 -7.73 1.86 2.85
C LYS A 50 -8.99 2.70 3.05
N TYR A 51 -8.79 3.96 3.41
CA TYR A 51 -9.81 5.00 3.43
C TYR A 51 -9.27 6.22 2.71
N GLN A 52 -9.92 6.68 1.63
CA GLN A 52 -9.46 7.82 0.82
C GLN A 52 -7.96 7.74 0.47
N ASP A 53 -7.54 6.56 0.00
CA ASP A 53 -6.14 6.21 -0.31
C ASP A 53 -5.14 6.16 0.86
N MET A 54 -5.57 6.50 2.08
CA MET A 54 -4.78 6.37 3.30
C MET A 54 -4.91 4.97 3.91
N GLY A 55 -3.81 4.41 4.39
CA GLY A 55 -3.78 3.15 5.12
C GLY A 55 -4.55 3.22 6.43
N VAL A 56 -5.30 2.17 6.73
CA VAL A 56 -6.04 1.98 7.98
C VAL A 56 -5.74 0.58 8.51
N ALA A 57 -5.57 0.45 9.81
CA ALA A 57 -5.44 -0.84 10.50
C ALA A 57 -6.65 -1.04 11.42
N ILE A 58 -7.25 -2.22 11.31
CA ILE A 58 -8.37 -2.65 12.15
C ILE A 58 -7.91 -3.86 12.96
N TYR A 59 -8.01 -3.81 14.27
CA TYR A 59 -7.60 -4.86 15.18
C TYR A 59 -8.82 -5.49 15.83
N LEU A 60 -9.04 -6.78 15.60
CA LEU A 60 -10.05 -7.55 16.31
C LEU A 60 -9.47 -7.95 17.68
N THR A 61 -10.23 -7.64 18.74
CA THR A 61 -9.86 -8.02 20.10
C THR A 61 -9.91 -9.54 20.28
N PRO A 62 -9.15 -10.11 21.25
CA PRO A 62 -9.08 -11.57 21.43
C PRO A 62 -10.43 -12.25 21.73
N ASP A 63 -11.44 -11.50 22.19
CA ASP A 63 -12.80 -12.00 22.40
C ASP A 63 -13.61 -12.23 21.11
N GLY A 64 -13.11 -11.75 19.97
CA GLY A 64 -13.76 -11.82 18.65
C GLY A 64 -15.02 -10.95 18.51
N LYS A 65 -15.35 -10.13 19.52
CA LYS A 65 -16.60 -9.36 19.60
C LYS A 65 -16.43 -7.87 19.42
N HIS A 66 -15.20 -7.36 19.52
CA HIS A 66 -14.90 -5.95 19.30
C HIS A 66 -13.79 -5.78 18.27
N ALA A 67 -13.79 -4.63 17.61
CA ALA A 67 -12.71 -4.23 16.72
C ALA A 67 -12.35 -2.77 16.98
N ILE A 68 -11.06 -2.47 16.84
CA ILE A 68 -10.48 -1.15 17.04
C ILE A 68 -9.90 -0.70 15.71
N SER A 69 -10.41 0.39 15.16
CA SER A 69 -9.76 1.10 14.04
C SER A 69 -8.82 2.14 14.64
N GLY A 70 -7.52 2.04 14.38
CA GLY A 70 -6.54 2.94 14.98
C GLY A 70 -5.09 2.58 14.74
N TYR A 71 -4.21 3.22 15.50
CA TYR A 71 -2.76 3.02 15.44
C TYR A 71 -2.28 2.23 16.65
N MET A 72 -1.40 1.26 16.40
CA MET A 72 -0.77 0.45 17.42
C MET A 72 0.69 0.87 17.60
N TYR A 73 1.07 1.05 18.85
CA TYR A 73 2.43 1.37 19.24
C TYR A 73 3.01 0.25 20.11
N ASP A 74 4.31 0.03 19.99
CA ASP A 74 5.05 -0.84 20.90
C ASP A 74 5.58 -0.09 22.13
N GLU A 75 6.27 -0.81 23.01
CA GLU A 75 6.88 -0.28 24.24
C GLU A 75 7.95 0.80 24.00
N ASN A 76 8.51 0.89 22.79
CA ASN A 76 9.50 1.89 22.40
C ASN A 76 8.86 3.15 21.81
N GLY A 77 7.53 3.19 21.70
CA GLY A 77 6.81 4.27 21.03
C GLY A 77 6.89 4.18 19.49
N SER A 78 7.22 3.01 18.95
CA SER A 78 7.24 2.77 17.50
C SER A 78 5.82 2.55 16.98
N ASN A 79 5.41 3.31 15.95
CA ASN A 79 4.10 3.14 15.31
C ASN A 79 4.11 1.94 14.35
N LEU A 80 3.62 0.81 14.81
CA LEU A 80 3.59 -0.45 14.06
C LEU A 80 2.62 -0.40 12.87
N SER A 81 1.51 0.34 13.00
CA SER A 81 0.54 0.49 11.92
C SER A 81 1.12 1.28 10.76
N GLU A 82 1.82 2.38 11.04
CA GLU A 82 2.47 3.18 10.00
C GLU A 82 3.56 2.37 9.28
N GLN A 83 4.37 1.60 10.03
CA GLN A 83 5.36 0.70 9.42
C GLN A 83 4.72 -0.33 8.49
N LEU A 84 3.57 -0.89 8.89
CA LEU A 84 2.79 -1.78 8.04
C LEU A 84 2.31 -1.06 6.77
N PHE A 85 1.76 0.15 6.88
CA PHE A 85 1.28 0.91 5.73
C PHE A 85 2.43 1.26 4.76
N GLN A 86 3.56 1.73 5.29
CA GLN A 86 4.75 2.03 4.51
C GLN A 86 5.22 0.79 3.74
N LYS A 87 5.33 -0.35 4.42
CA LYS A 87 5.82 -1.59 3.81
C LYS A 87 4.85 -2.17 2.78
N GLU A 88 3.57 -2.23 3.12
CA GLU A 88 2.58 -3.03 2.37
C GLU A 88 1.76 -2.19 1.37
N LEU A 89 1.68 -0.88 1.54
CA LEU A 89 0.91 0.02 0.67
C LEU A 89 1.78 1.05 -0.04
N TYR A 90 2.47 1.89 0.72
CA TYR A 90 3.08 3.09 0.15
C TYR A 90 4.38 2.81 -0.59
N THR A 91 5.25 1.94 -0.06
CA THR A 91 6.52 1.59 -0.71
C THR A 91 6.30 0.90 -2.05
N PRO A 92 5.42 -0.13 -2.18
CA PRO A 92 5.16 -0.76 -3.47
C PRO A 92 4.59 0.23 -4.50
N ALA A 93 3.62 1.07 -4.10
CA ALA A 93 3.05 2.09 -4.97
C ALA A 93 4.10 3.13 -5.40
N GLY A 94 4.94 3.58 -4.46
CA GLY A 94 6.06 4.48 -4.71
C GLY A 94 7.09 3.90 -5.67
N GLN A 95 7.44 2.62 -5.51
CA GLN A 95 8.36 1.92 -6.41
C GLN A 95 7.79 1.78 -7.83
N GLU A 96 6.50 1.50 -7.96
CA GLU A 96 5.84 1.45 -9.27
C GLU A 96 5.87 2.82 -9.96
N MET A 97 5.53 3.89 -9.22
CA MET A 97 5.63 5.26 -9.72
C MET A 97 7.06 5.63 -10.09
N TRP A 98 8.02 5.25 -9.25
CA TRP A 98 9.44 5.49 -9.48
C TRP A 98 9.95 4.84 -10.77
N LYS A 99 9.54 3.59 -11.03
CA LYS A 99 9.84 2.90 -12.29
C LYS A 99 9.24 3.63 -13.50
N LYS A 100 7.99 4.10 -13.39
CA LYS A 100 7.33 4.88 -14.45
C LYS A 100 8.11 6.16 -14.76
N MET A 101 8.51 6.91 -13.74
CA MET A 101 9.34 8.12 -13.90
C MET A 101 10.69 7.80 -14.53
N ALA A 102 11.37 6.74 -14.09
CA ALA A 102 12.66 6.33 -14.66
C ALA A 102 12.57 5.95 -16.15
N SER A 103 11.45 5.37 -16.58
CA SER A 103 11.20 4.99 -17.97
C SER A 103 10.64 6.12 -18.85
N ALA A 104 10.25 7.25 -18.26
CA ALA A 104 9.69 8.37 -19.00
C ALA A 104 10.75 9.09 -19.86
N HIS A 105 10.31 9.98 -20.73
CA HIS A 105 11.22 10.88 -21.43
C HIS A 105 11.52 12.09 -20.55
N TRP A 106 12.72 12.13 -19.99
CA TRP A 106 13.19 13.20 -19.09
C TRP A 106 14.49 13.82 -19.59
N LEU A 107 14.77 15.03 -19.10
CA LEU A 107 16.03 15.74 -19.35
C LEU A 107 16.96 15.51 -18.15
N GLN A 108 18.20 15.07 -18.41
CA GLN A 108 19.18 14.90 -17.33
C GLN A 108 19.84 16.23 -16.98
N ASP A 109 19.80 16.59 -15.70
CA ASP A 109 20.64 17.63 -15.11
C ASP A 109 21.51 17.02 -14.00
N GLY A 110 22.83 17.21 -14.06
CA GLY A 110 23.81 16.59 -13.16
C GLY A 110 24.46 15.29 -13.68
N ARG A 111 25.27 14.66 -12.82
CA ARG A 111 26.07 13.48 -13.17
C ARG A 111 25.22 12.21 -13.27
N LYS A 112 25.55 11.31 -14.22
CA LYS A 112 24.85 10.03 -14.44
C LYS A 112 24.95 9.07 -13.25
N ASP A 113 26.01 9.18 -12.45
CA ASP A 113 26.33 8.36 -11.30
C ASP A 113 26.05 9.07 -9.96
N ALA A 114 25.25 10.14 -9.98
CA ALA A 114 24.86 10.83 -8.76
C ALA A 114 24.12 9.86 -7.81
N PRO A 115 24.47 9.84 -6.50
CA PRO A 115 23.89 8.87 -5.55
C PRO A 115 22.43 9.17 -5.18
N ILE A 116 21.95 10.39 -5.47
CA ILE A 116 20.59 10.84 -5.22
C ILE A 116 19.99 11.23 -6.57
N VAL A 117 18.82 10.68 -6.86
CA VAL A 117 18.05 10.97 -8.07
C VAL A 117 16.79 11.73 -7.67
N LEU A 118 16.50 12.82 -8.35
CA LEU A 118 15.29 13.63 -8.16
C LEU A 118 14.55 13.75 -9.49
N TYR A 119 13.27 13.38 -9.52
CA TYR A 119 12.38 13.64 -10.65
C TYR A 119 11.56 14.90 -10.38
N VAL A 120 11.57 15.84 -11.33
CA VAL A 120 10.84 17.11 -11.23
C VAL A 120 9.89 17.21 -12.43
N PHE A 121 8.59 17.33 -12.14
CA PHE A 121 7.61 17.73 -13.15
C PHE A 121 7.60 19.26 -13.22
N ALA A 122 7.96 19.80 -14.38
CA ALA A 122 8.05 21.23 -14.57
C ALA A 122 7.37 21.65 -15.87
N ASP A 123 6.62 22.74 -15.79
CA ASP A 123 6.13 23.49 -16.93
C ASP A 123 7.14 24.61 -17.26
N PRO A 124 7.35 24.97 -18.55
CA PRO A 124 8.27 26.04 -18.96
C PRO A 124 8.02 27.43 -18.35
N SER A 125 6.93 27.62 -17.60
CA SER A 125 6.72 28.80 -16.76
C SER A 125 7.89 29.09 -15.80
N VAL A 126 7.90 30.31 -15.24
CA VAL A 126 8.94 30.84 -14.35
C VAL A 126 9.27 29.91 -13.15
N LEU A 127 8.36 29.01 -12.76
CA LEU A 127 8.57 28.05 -11.68
C LEU A 127 9.75 27.09 -11.94
N LEU A 128 10.06 26.75 -13.19
CA LEU A 128 11.21 25.87 -13.50
C LEU A 128 12.54 26.52 -13.09
N GLN A 129 12.72 27.83 -13.33
CA GLN A 129 13.96 28.52 -12.96
C GLN A 129 14.15 28.62 -11.45
N ALA A 130 13.07 28.82 -10.69
CA ALA A 130 13.11 28.89 -9.23
C ALA A 130 13.49 27.53 -8.61
N VAL A 131 12.96 26.41 -9.13
CA VAL A 131 13.32 25.07 -8.66
C VAL A 131 14.79 24.74 -8.95
N LEU A 132 15.26 25.05 -10.17
CA LEU A 132 16.68 24.84 -10.53
C LEU A 132 17.63 25.70 -9.68
N ALA A 133 17.23 26.91 -9.29
CA ALA A 133 18.04 27.78 -8.43
C ALA A 133 18.04 27.37 -6.95
N ALA A 134 16.97 26.71 -6.48
CA ALA A 134 16.83 26.27 -5.09
C ALA A 134 17.52 24.92 -4.80
N ILE A 135 17.83 24.13 -5.83
CA ILE A 135 18.66 22.93 -5.70
C ILE A 135 20.12 23.41 -5.71
N PRO A 136 20.83 23.45 -4.55
CA PRO A 136 22.24 23.79 -4.54
C PRO A 136 22.99 22.85 -5.50
N PRO A 137 24.09 23.28 -6.14
CA PRO A 137 24.81 22.44 -7.10
C PRO A 137 25.30 21.17 -6.40
N LEU A 138 24.54 20.08 -6.53
CA LEU A 138 24.88 18.76 -6.03
C LEU A 138 25.98 18.20 -6.95
N GLY A 139 27.21 18.63 -6.69
CA GLY A 139 28.40 18.02 -7.25
C GLY A 139 28.85 18.52 -8.63
N ARG A 140 29.01 19.84 -8.81
CA ARG A 140 30.14 20.31 -9.64
C ARG A 140 31.43 20.17 -8.81
N GLY A 141 31.88 18.93 -8.65
CA GLY A 141 33.26 18.68 -8.24
C GLY A 141 34.20 19.27 -9.29
N ARG A 142 35.28 19.90 -8.83
CA ARG A 142 36.40 20.31 -9.68
C ARG A 142 37.00 19.11 -10.41
#